data_AF-A0A8H4WK77-F1
#
_entry.id   AF-A0A8H4WK77-F1
#
_cell.length_a   1.000
_cell.length_b   1.000
_cell.length_c   1.000
_cell.angle_alpha   90.00
_cell.angle_beta   90.00
_cell.angle_gamma   90.00
#
_symmetry.space_group_name_H-M   'P 1'
#
loop_
_entity.id
_entity.type
_entity.pdbx_description
1 polymer ?
#
loop_
_entity_poly.entity_id
_entity_poly.type
_entity_poly.pdbx_seq_one_letter_code
_entity_poly.pdbx_strand_id
1 'polypeptide(L)'
;MKNRIHHLSLQRLAADTQSARPYCTIACIRGIVNREPLDKECPNWKLHGGQRHSMGPQEFTRRLHRQLARNRNHGFEQLHVRGRTGYLVKATLLSHGYTVVIKATTTEKQHRLQAEANNYRHLRSLQGNQIPVCLGIFQPQVAYWYHGELMVQMMILSWSGTRLQHVINNENSSFFHQERDKTLAVFRSHGVIHSDDEWRNMLWDDLGGRLFVIDLEDVKWLKRPRALEPIVGNTPHGHRVGARKSRQRLLSSSTTVCT
;
A
#
# COMPACT_ATOMS: atom_id res chain seq x y z
N MET A 1 -34.24 1.53 -2.67
CA MET A 1 -34.23 2.97 -2.31
C MET A 1 -34.01 3.29 -0.82
N LYS A 2 -33.65 2.32 0.06
CA LYS A 2 -33.35 2.58 1.48
C LYS A 2 -31.84 2.70 1.84
N ASN A 3 -30.92 2.45 0.90
CA ASN A 3 -29.47 2.47 1.17
C ASN A 3 -28.78 3.84 1.03
N ARG A 4 -29.49 4.91 0.63
CA ARG A 4 -28.90 6.27 0.55
C ARG A 4 -28.87 7.01 1.88
N ILE A 5 -29.68 6.58 2.85
CA ILE A 5 -29.88 7.31 4.12
C ILE A 5 -28.75 7.01 5.12
N HIS A 6 -28.13 5.83 5.06
CA HIS A 6 -26.95 5.49 5.89
C HIS A 6 -25.63 6.08 5.35
N HIS A 7 -25.53 6.36 4.05
CA HIS A 7 -24.34 7.04 3.50
C HIS A 7 -24.22 8.50 3.99
N LEU A 8 -25.36 9.13 4.32
CA LEU A 8 -25.40 10.49 4.87
C LEU A 8 -25.06 10.54 6.37
N SER A 9 -25.18 9.44 7.12
CA SER A 9 -25.04 9.48 8.58
C SER A 9 -23.60 9.51 9.09
N LEU A 10 -22.63 8.95 8.35
CA LEU A 10 -21.20 9.10 8.67
C LEU A 10 -20.59 10.40 8.11
N GLN A 11 -21.23 11.04 7.13
CA GLN A 11 -20.89 12.41 6.72
C GLN A 11 -21.49 13.48 7.66
N ARG A 12 -22.61 13.19 8.33
CA ARG A 12 -23.34 14.17 9.18
C ARG A 12 -22.93 14.21 10.65
N LEU A 13 -22.23 13.22 11.18
CA LEU A 13 -21.68 13.32 12.56
C LEU A 13 -20.50 14.29 12.68
N ALA A 14 -20.03 14.86 11.56
CA ALA A 14 -18.99 15.90 11.51
C ALA A 14 -19.57 17.33 11.38
N ALA A 15 -20.82 17.55 11.78
CA ALA A 15 -21.53 18.81 11.56
C ALA A 15 -21.44 19.82 12.72
N ASP A 16 -20.73 19.53 13.83
CA ASP A 16 -20.72 20.46 14.96
C ASP A 16 -19.35 20.74 15.62
N THR A 17 -18.28 20.63 14.83
CA THR A 17 -17.00 21.31 15.11
C THR A 17 -16.34 21.66 13.77
N GLN A 18 -16.46 22.90 13.32
CA GLN A 18 -15.71 23.50 12.20
C GLN A 18 -15.34 22.53 11.03
N SER A 19 -16.38 21.88 10.47
CA SER A 19 -16.41 21.03 9.27
C SER A 19 -15.08 20.35 8.88
N ALA A 20 -14.80 19.19 9.47
CA ALA A 20 -13.65 18.37 9.08
C ALA A 20 -13.79 17.85 7.64
N ARG A 21 -13.01 18.43 6.71
CA ARG A 21 -12.98 18.12 5.26
C ARG A 21 -13.11 16.61 4.96
N PRO A 22 -13.91 16.17 3.98
CA PRO A 22 -14.01 14.74 3.63
C PRO A 22 -12.66 14.15 3.21
N TYR A 23 -12.48 12.84 3.38
CA TYR A 23 -11.31 12.14 2.86
C TYR A 23 -11.28 12.19 1.34
N CYS A 24 -10.07 12.20 0.77
CA CYS A 24 -9.91 11.95 -0.66
C CYS A 24 -10.18 10.47 -0.96
N THR A 25 -10.73 10.21 -2.14
CA THR A 25 -10.92 8.85 -2.64
C THR A 25 -9.59 8.12 -2.77
N ILE A 26 -9.64 6.79 -2.74
CA ILE A 26 -8.43 5.99 -2.93
C ILE A 26 -7.82 6.17 -4.32
N ALA A 27 -8.65 6.36 -5.35
CA ALA A 27 -8.21 6.66 -6.71
C ALA A 27 -7.47 8.00 -6.78
N CYS A 28 -7.96 9.04 -6.11
CA CYS A 28 -7.27 10.33 -5.98
C CYS A 28 -5.88 10.18 -5.33
N ILE A 29 -5.78 9.46 -4.21
CA ILE A 29 -4.49 9.26 -3.53
C ILE A 29 -3.54 8.38 -4.35
N ARG A 30 -4.05 7.36 -5.05
CA ARG A 30 -3.26 6.60 -6.04
C ARG A 30 -2.77 7.49 -7.17
N GLY A 31 -3.57 8.45 -7.60
CA GLY A 31 -3.22 9.43 -8.62
C GLY A 31 -2.04 10.33 -8.24
N ILE A 32 -1.80 10.58 -6.95
CA ILE A 32 -0.57 11.25 -6.46
C ILE A 32 0.68 10.41 -6.78
N VAL A 33 0.61 9.08 -6.62
CA VAL A 33 1.74 8.18 -6.85
C VAL A 33 2.12 8.15 -8.33
N ASN A 34 1.13 8.03 -9.20
CA ASN A 34 1.32 7.87 -10.64
C ASN A 34 1.29 9.21 -11.42
N ARG A 35 1.09 10.33 -10.71
CA ARG A 35 0.81 11.65 -11.30
C ARG A 35 -0.31 11.59 -12.33
N GLU A 36 -1.42 10.94 -12.01
CA GLU A 36 -2.58 10.77 -12.90
C GLU A 36 -3.39 12.08 -13.04
N PRO A 37 -4.35 12.15 -13.99
CA PRO A 37 -5.40 13.17 -13.96
C PRO A 37 -6.13 13.21 -12.61
N LEU A 38 -6.68 14.37 -12.26
CA LEU A 38 -7.45 14.49 -11.03
C LEU A 38 -8.71 13.61 -11.09
N ASP A 39 -8.95 12.88 -10.01
CA ASP A 39 -10.19 12.11 -9.82
C ASP A 39 -11.36 13.06 -9.53
N LYS A 40 -12.32 13.15 -10.45
CA LYS A 40 -13.50 14.03 -10.33
C LYS A 40 -14.51 13.55 -9.28
N GLU A 41 -14.43 12.28 -8.87
CA GLU A 41 -15.25 11.73 -7.77
C GLU A 41 -14.68 12.10 -6.39
N CYS A 42 -13.43 12.58 -6.32
CA CYS A 42 -12.86 13.06 -5.07
C CYS A 42 -13.60 14.31 -4.58
N PRO A 43 -14.13 14.34 -3.34
CA PRO A 43 -14.88 15.51 -2.83
C PRO A 43 -14.03 16.79 -2.76
N ASN A 44 -12.70 16.66 -2.82
CA ASN A 44 -11.75 17.76 -2.73
C ASN A 44 -11.09 18.10 -4.07
N TRP A 45 -11.50 17.49 -5.19
CA TRP A 45 -10.75 17.56 -6.46
C TRP A 45 -10.47 18.99 -6.94
N LYS A 46 -11.43 19.91 -6.73
CA LYS A 46 -11.31 21.32 -7.10
C LYS A 46 -10.19 22.06 -6.36
N LEU A 47 -9.79 21.57 -5.19
CA LEU A 47 -8.75 22.19 -4.35
C LEU A 47 -7.34 21.72 -4.69
N HIS A 48 -7.23 20.58 -5.40
CA HIS A 48 -5.92 20.00 -5.75
C HIS A 48 -5.16 20.88 -6.74
N GLY A 49 -5.87 21.71 -7.51
CA GLY A 49 -5.31 22.62 -8.50
C GLY A 49 -4.87 21.91 -9.78
N GLY A 50 -5.03 22.59 -10.91
CA GLY A 50 -4.65 22.06 -12.23
C GLY A 50 -5.55 20.94 -12.74
N GLN A 51 -5.04 20.17 -13.71
CA GLN A 51 -5.75 19.06 -14.36
C GLN A 51 -5.24 17.68 -13.94
N ARG A 52 -4.08 17.62 -13.28
CA ARG A 52 -3.37 16.40 -12.88
C ARG A 52 -2.72 16.60 -11.52
N HIS A 53 -2.41 15.51 -10.82
CA HIS A 53 -1.66 15.55 -9.57
C HIS A 53 -0.24 16.07 -9.82
N SER A 54 0.01 17.33 -9.45
CA SER A 54 1.32 18.00 -9.60
C SER A 54 2.34 17.58 -8.54
N MET A 55 1.86 16.98 -7.46
CA MET A 55 2.65 16.58 -6.31
C MET A 55 2.79 15.06 -6.27
N GLY A 56 4.02 14.58 -6.07
CA GLY A 56 4.29 13.16 -5.80
C GLY A 56 4.32 12.83 -4.30
N PRO A 57 4.42 11.54 -3.93
CA PRO A 57 4.33 11.10 -2.53
C PRO A 57 5.39 11.71 -1.59
N GLN A 58 6.63 11.89 -2.08
CA GLN A 58 7.71 12.50 -1.30
C GLN A 58 7.42 13.97 -0.98
N GLU A 59 6.99 14.74 -1.98
CA GLU A 59 6.67 16.16 -1.78
C GLU A 59 5.43 16.34 -0.89
N PHE A 60 4.44 15.46 -1.06
CA PHE A 60 3.27 15.39 -0.18
C PHE A 60 3.68 15.20 1.28
N THR A 61 4.47 14.16 1.53
CA THR A 61 4.97 13.82 2.87
C THR A 61 5.74 15.00 3.47
N ARG A 62 6.66 15.59 2.69
CA ARG A 62 7.47 16.74 3.12
C ARG A 62 6.64 17.98 3.46
N ARG A 63 5.56 18.25 2.71
CA ARG A 63 4.68 19.41 2.97
C ARG A 63 3.80 19.17 4.19
N LEU A 64 3.21 17.98 4.31
CA LEU A 64 2.36 17.64 5.45
C LEU A 64 3.16 17.62 6.75
N HIS A 65 4.38 17.07 6.72
CA HIS A 65 5.32 17.09 7.85
C HIS A 65 5.68 18.51 8.30
N ARG A 66 6.00 19.42 7.35
CA ARG A 66 6.24 20.84 7.67
C ARG A 66 5.00 21.54 8.21
N GLN A 67 3.81 21.20 7.72
CA GLN A 67 2.55 21.73 8.27
C GLN A 67 2.39 21.31 9.75
N LEU A 68 2.62 20.04 10.05
CA LEU A 68 2.56 19.50 11.42
C LEU A 68 3.57 20.19 12.36
N ALA A 69 4.81 20.38 11.89
CA ALA A 69 5.86 21.04 12.66
C ALA A 69 5.52 22.50 13.01
N ARG A 70 4.81 23.19 12.11
CA ARG A 70 4.35 24.58 12.33
C ARG A 70 3.17 24.66 13.28
N ASN A 71 2.18 23.78 13.13
CA ASN A 71 0.99 23.77 13.97
C ASN A 71 0.40 22.35 14.01
N ARG A 72 0.31 21.80 15.22
CA ARG A 72 -0.15 20.41 15.48
C ARG A 72 -1.65 20.22 15.28
N ASN A 73 -2.43 21.30 15.24
CA ASN A 73 -3.89 21.25 15.21
C ASN A 73 -4.43 21.62 13.82
N HIS A 74 -3.73 22.48 13.07
CA HIS A 74 -4.22 22.97 11.79
C HIS A 74 -4.18 21.89 10.71
N GLY A 75 -5.37 21.41 10.34
CA GLY A 75 -5.53 20.33 9.37
C GLY A 75 -5.22 18.94 9.95
N PHE A 76 -5.18 18.78 11.27
CA PHE A 76 -4.98 17.49 11.92
C PHE A 76 -6.07 17.26 12.97
N GLU A 77 -6.72 16.11 12.90
CA GLU A 77 -7.80 15.71 13.80
C GLU A 77 -7.47 14.34 14.38
N GLN A 78 -7.36 14.26 15.70
CA GLN A 78 -7.17 12.99 16.41
C GLN A 78 -8.49 12.21 16.38
N LEU A 79 -8.49 11.02 15.78
CA LEU A 79 -9.73 10.25 15.57
C LEU A 79 -10.18 9.44 16.79
N HIS A 80 -9.38 9.47 17.85
CA HIS A 80 -9.51 8.66 19.06
C HIS A 80 -9.61 7.14 18.80
N VAL A 81 -9.07 6.69 17.66
CA VAL A 81 -8.98 5.28 17.29
C VAL A 81 -7.58 4.76 17.60
N ARG A 82 -7.49 3.82 18.54
CA ARG A 82 -6.26 3.08 18.87
C ARG A 82 -6.25 1.75 18.11
N GLY A 83 -5.33 1.62 17.17
CA GLY A 83 -5.01 0.36 16.50
C GLY A 83 -3.89 -0.41 17.22
N ARG A 84 -3.51 -1.56 16.67
CA ARG A 84 -2.44 -2.39 17.24
C ARG A 84 -1.11 -1.64 17.30
N THR A 85 -0.75 -0.95 16.21
CA THR A 85 0.55 -0.29 16.05
C THR A 85 0.53 1.20 16.34
N GLY A 86 -0.60 1.79 16.72
CA GLY A 86 -0.64 3.23 16.99
C GLY A 86 -2.02 3.85 17.00
N TYR A 87 -2.06 5.17 16.88
CA TYR A 87 -3.26 5.97 16.85
C TYR A 87 -3.53 6.54 15.46
N LEU A 88 -4.79 6.74 15.12
CA LEU A 88 -5.19 7.34 13.85
C LEU A 88 -5.44 8.84 13.98
N VAL A 89 -4.91 9.58 13.01
CA VAL A 89 -5.09 11.03 12.85
C VAL A 89 -5.59 11.27 11.44
N LYS A 90 -6.66 12.03 11.27
CA LYS A 90 -7.07 12.56 9.97
C LYS A 90 -6.24 13.79 9.66
N ALA A 91 -5.68 13.85 8.47
CA ALA A 91 -4.78 14.92 8.07
C ALA A 91 -5.21 15.53 6.73
N THR A 92 -5.31 16.85 6.68
CA THR A 92 -5.56 17.63 5.47
C THR A 92 -4.35 18.48 5.16
N LEU A 93 -3.76 18.29 3.97
CA LEU A 93 -2.76 19.21 3.45
C LEU A 93 -3.48 20.49 2.99
N LEU A 94 -3.44 21.52 3.84
CA LEU A 94 -4.29 22.72 3.70
C LEU A 94 -4.08 23.45 2.37
N SER A 95 -2.85 23.44 1.86
CA SER A 95 -2.51 24.10 0.59
C SER A 95 -3.21 23.54 -0.65
N HIS A 96 -3.62 22.26 -0.64
CA HIS A 96 -4.19 21.57 -1.81
C HIS A 96 -5.46 20.76 -1.49
N GLY A 97 -5.94 20.81 -0.25
CA GLY A 97 -7.16 20.12 0.19
C GLY A 97 -7.10 18.59 0.19
N TYR A 98 -5.93 17.98 -0.02
CA TYR A 98 -5.78 16.53 0.08
C TYR A 98 -5.98 16.06 1.53
N THR A 99 -6.91 15.14 1.74
CA THR A 99 -7.26 14.61 3.06
C THR A 99 -7.00 13.11 3.12
N VAL A 100 -6.19 12.68 4.08
CA VAL A 100 -5.63 11.34 4.24
C VAL A 100 -5.72 10.87 5.70
N VAL A 101 -5.37 9.62 5.95
CA VAL A 101 -5.19 9.06 7.29
C VAL A 101 -3.70 9.01 7.62
N ILE A 102 -3.36 9.35 8.85
CA ILE A 102 -2.03 9.13 9.44
C ILE A 102 -2.16 8.08 10.54
N LYS A 103 -1.27 7.10 10.52
CA LYS A 103 -1.03 6.18 11.64
C LYS A 103 0.20 6.66 12.40
N ALA A 104 0.03 7.06 13.66
CA ALA A 104 1.09 7.58 14.52
C ALA A 104 1.43 6.58 15.63
N THR A 105 2.71 6.34 15.88
CA THR A 105 3.16 5.28 16.80
C THR A 105 4.14 5.78 17.87
N THR A 106 4.19 5.05 18.99
CA THR A 106 5.15 5.24 20.08
C THR A 106 6.48 4.53 19.77
N THR A 107 7.54 4.85 20.53
CA THR A 107 8.85 4.20 20.42
C THR A 107 8.76 2.68 20.50
N GLU A 108 7.98 2.17 21.45
CA GLU A 108 7.79 0.73 21.67
C GLU A 108 7.26 0.00 20.44
N LYS A 109 6.39 0.66 19.66
CA LYS A 109 5.68 0.08 18.51
C LYS A 109 6.28 0.51 17.17
N GLN A 110 7.31 1.35 17.16
CA GLN A 110 7.97 1.87 15.96
C GLN A 110 8.41 0.77 15.00
N HIS A 111 8.99 -0.32 15.51
CA HIS A 111 9.44 -1.45 14.70
C HIS A 111 8.29 -2.10 13.89
N ARG A 112 7.06 -2.13 14.44
CA ARG A 112 5.88 -2.68 13.75
C ARG A 112 5.38 -1.77 12.65
N LEU A 113 5.34 -0.45 12.90
CA LEU A 113 4.99 0.52 11.86
C LEU A 113 6.01 0.50 10.72
N GLN A 114 7.30 0.31 11.04
CA GLN A 114 8.34 0.15 10.03
C GLN A 114 8.19 -1.13 9.21
N ALA A 115 7.81 -2.25 9.84
CA ALA A 115 7.50 -3.51 9.14
C ALA A 115 6.30 -3.35 8.20
N GLU A 116 5.22 -2.71 8.68
CA GLU A 116 4.03 -2.40 7.88
C GLU A 116 4.38 -1.55 6.65
N ALA A 117 5.14 -0.46 6.85
CA ALA A 117 5.61 0.40 5.76
C ALA A 117 6.49 -0.37 4.75
N ASN A 118 7.32 -1.31 5.20
CA ASN A 118 8.10 -2.16 4.31
C ASN A 118 7.20 -3.10 3.51
N ASN A 119 6.17 -3.68 4.11
CA ASN A 119 5.22 -4.54 3.42
C ASN A 119 4.43 -3.78 2.34
N TYR A 120 4.00 -2.54 2.61
CA TYR A 120 3.45 -1.65 1.57
C TYR A 120 4.42 -1.47 0.39
N ARG A 121 5.73 -1.33 0.64
CA ARG A 121 6.75 -1.17 -0.41
C ARG A 121 7.00 -2.44 -1.23
N HIS A 122 6.78 -3.63 -0.66
CA HIS A 122 6.88 -4.89 -1.38
C HIS A 122 5.59 -5.22 -2.14
N LEU A 123 4.44 -4.80 -1.63
CA LEU A 123 3.11 -5.05 -2.20
C LEU A 123 2.61 -3.88 -3.07
N ARG A 124 3.50 -3.23 -3.84
CA ARG A 124 3.16 -2.03 -4.63
C ARG A 124 1.99 -2.25 -5.59
N SER A 125 1.91 -3.41 -6.23
CA SER A 125 0.83 -3.75 -7.16
C SER A 125 -0.56 -3.79 -6.51
N LEU A 126 -0.61 -4.05 -5.20
CA LEU A 126 -1.86 -4.14 -4.44
C LEU A 126 -2.36 -2.79 -3.92
N GLN A 127 -1.49 -1.76 -3.91
CA GLN A 127 -1.85 -0.45 -3.38
C GLN A 127 -2.92 0.25 -4.23
N GLY A 128 -3.99 0.67 -3.57
CA GLY A 128 -5.16 1.23 -4.24
C GLY A 128 -6.08 0.18 -4.86
N ASN A 129 -5.82 -1.11 -4.61
CA ASN A 129 -6.64 -2.22 -5.08
C ASN A 129 -7.08 -3.13 -3.92
N GLN A 130 -6.14 -3.80 -3.23
CA GLN A 130 -6.45 -4.69 -2.10
C GLN A 130 -5.91 -4.16 -0.77
N ILE A 131 -5.02 -3.17 -0.81
CA ILE A 131 -4.49 -2.48 0.37
C ILE A 131 -4.55 -0.97 0.15
N PRO A 132 -4.60 -0.16 1.22
CA PRO A 132 -4.51 1.29 1.12
C PRO A 132 -3.28 1.76 0.34
N VAL A 133 -3.33 2.98 -0.18
CA VAL A 133 -2.15 3.63 -0.75
C VAL A 133 -1.34 4.24 0.38
N CYS A 134 -0.07 3.85 0.49
CA CYS A 134 0.91 4.41 1.42
C CYS A 134 1.76 5.46 0.69
N LEU A 135 1.63 6.72 1.10
CA LEU A 135 2.39 7.83 0.51
C LEU A 135 3.80 7.98 1.11
N GLY A 136 4.00 7.50 2.34
CA GLY A 136 5.29 7.57 2.99
C GLY A 136 5.20 7.52 4.51
N ILE A 137 6.39 7.64 5.12
CA ILE A 137 6.58 7.71 6.57
C ILE A 137 7.45 8.93 6.91
N PHE A 138 7.27 9.49 8.09
CA PHE A 138 8.13 10.56 8.61
C PHE A 138 8.20 10.51 10.15
N GLN A 139 9.25 11.10 10.71
CA GLN A 139 9.37 11.34 12.15
C GLN A 139 8.92 12.78 12.44
N PRO A 140 7.98 13.02 13.37
CA PRO A 140 7.56 14.39 13.72
C PRO A 140 8.75 15.23 14.19
N GLN A 141 8.86 16.46 13.68
CA GLN A 141 9.90 17.43 14.12
C GLN A 141 9.48 18.26 15.34
N VAL A 142 8.30 17.97 15.88
CA VAL A 142 7.74 18.60 17.07
C VAL A 142 7.21 17.50 17.96
N ALA A 143 7.26 17.69 19.29
CA ALA A 143 6.65 16.76 20.22
C ALA A 143 5.14 16.67 19.96
N TYR A 144 4.71 15.52 19.45
CA TYR A 144 3.32 15.22 19.15
C TYR A 144 2.79 14.23 20.18
N TRP A 145 2.04 14.76 21.15
CA TRP A 145 1.43 13.97 22.22
C TRP A 145 0.03 13.55 21.82
N TYR A 146 -0.28 12.27 22.03
CA TYR A 146 -1.60 11.72 21.79
C TYR A 146 -1.95 10.77 22.94
N HIS A 147 -3.00 11.10 23.71
CA HIS A 147 -3.43 10.34 24.90
C HIS A 147 -2.29 10.12 25.92
N GLY A 148 -1.44 11.15 26.09
CA GLY A 148 -0.32 11.09 27.02
C GLY A 148 0.89 10.31 26.50
N GLU A 149 0.86 9.75 25.29
CA GLU A 149 1.99 9.05 24.68
C GLU A 149 2.66 9.93 23.61
N LEU A 150 3.99 9.89 23.52
CA LEU A 150 4.75 10.63 22.51
C LEU A 150 4.80 9.85 21.20
N MET A 151 4.35 10.47 20.11
CA MET A 151 4.39 9.87 18.78
C MET A 151 5.75 10.14 18.12
N VAL A 152 6.48 9.08 17.76
CA VAL A 152 7.85 9.18 17.23
C VAL A 152 7.95 8.86 15.73
N GLN A 153 6.96 8.18 15.18
CA GLN A 153 6.90 7.89 13.74
C GLN A 153 5.45 7.93 13.26
N MET A 154 5.27 8.43 12.03
CA MET A 154 3.97 8.60 11.39
C MET A 154 4.01 7.99 9.98
N MET A 155 2.95 7.29 9.59
CA MET A 155 2.74 6.72 8.25
C MET A 155 1.48 7.32 7.61
N ILE A 156 1.58 7.74 6.36
CA ILE A 156 0.49 8.38 5.62
C ILE A 156 -0.18 7.35 4.70
N LEU A 157 -1.49 7.13 4.90
CA LEU A 157 -2.31 6.17 4.16
C LEU A 157 -3.54 6.86 3.53
N SER A 158 -4.02 6.32 2.42
CA SER A 158 -5.35 6.66 1.88
C SER A 158 -6.47 6.23 2.85
N TRP A 159 -7.56 6.98 2.85
CA TRP A 159 -8.82 6.45 3.34
C TRP A 159 -9.31 5.35 2.38
N SER A 160 -9.73 4.21 2.93
CA SER A 160 -10.05 3.01 2.13
C SER A 160 -11.37 2.36 2.58
N GLY A 161 -12.28 3.14 3.15
CA GLY A 161 -13.62 2.69 3.50
C GLY A 161 -13.88 2.45 4.98
N THR A 162 -15.01 1.82 5.28
CA THR A 162 -15.50 1.56 6.64
C THR A 162 -15.12 0.16 7.09
N ARG A 163 -14.78 -0.01 8.38
CA ARG A 163 -14.45 -1.34 8.94
C ARG A 163 -15.62 -2.31 8.77
N LEU A 164 -15.35 -3.47 8.18
CA LEU A 164 -16.36 -4.49 7.94
C LEU A 164 -17.00 -5.00 9.22
N GLN A 165 -16.27 -5.04 10.34
CA GLN A 165 -16.81 -5.43 11.64
C GLN A 165 -18.08 -4.65 12.05
N HIS A 166 -18.32 -3.46 11.48
CA HIS A 166 -19.49 -2.63 11.74
C HIS A 166 -20.58 -2.71 10.65
N VAL A 167 -20.27 -3.33 9.51
CA VAL A 167 -21.14 -3.35 8.31
C VAL A 167 -21.66 -4.77 8.02
N ILE A 168 -20.88 -5.80 8.35
CA ILE A 168 -21.27 -7.18 8.16
C ILE A 168 -22.42 -7.57 9.10
N ASN A 169 -23.40 -8.29 8.56
CA ASN A 169 -24.56 -8.82 9.26
C ASN A 169 -25.04 -10.12 8.57
N ASN A 170 -26.08 -10.74 9.11
CA ASN A 170 -26.57 -12.03 8.58
C ASN A 170 -27.05 -11.96 7.13
N GLU A 171 -27.58 -10.82 6.67
CA GLU A 171 -28.13 -10.65 5.32
C GLU A 171 -27.03 -10.55 4.26
N ASN A 172 -25.90 -9.92 4.60
CA ASN A 172 -24.79 -9.67 3.68
C ASN A 172 -23.55 -10.54 3.94
N SER A 173 -23.59 -11.41 4.95
CA SER A 173 -22.46 -12.25 5.37
C SER A 173 -21.88 -13.07 4.21
N SER A 174 -22.71 -13.78 3.46
CA SER A 174 -22.27 -14.61 2.33
C SER A 174 -21.49 -13.79 1.28
N PHE A 175 -21.96 -12.58 0.97
CA PHE A 175 -21.29 -11.67 0.07
C PHE A 175 -19.90 -11.28 0.58
N PHE A 176 -19.79 -10.85 1.85
CA PHE A 176 -18.51 -10.42 2.41
C PHE A 176 -17.52 -11.57 2.62
N HIS A 177 -18.00 -12.77 2.92
CA HIS A 177 -17.16 -13.98 2.90
C HIS A 177 -16.57 -14.22 1.51
N GLN A 178 -17.37 -14.08 0.45
CA GLN A 178 -16.88 -14.24 -0.92
C GLN A 178 -15.84 -13.15 -1.28
N GLU A 179 -16.09 -11.88 -0.94
CA GLU A 179 -15.16 -10.78 -1.20
C GLU A 179 -13.85 -10.92 -0.41
N ARG A 180 -13.94 -11.44 0.83
CA ARG A 180 -12.76 -11.79 1.63
C ARG A 180 -11.94 -12.87 0.95
N ASP A 181 -12.57 -13.96 0.54
CA ASP A 181 -11.85 -15.09 -0.06
C ASP A 181 -11.18 -14.69 -1.39
N LYS A 182 -11.86 -13.89 -2.22
CA LYS A 182 -11.26 -13.28 -3.42
C LYS A 182 -10.03 -12.43 -3.07
N THR A 183 -10.14 -11.58 -2.05
CA THR A 183 -9.05 -10.69 -1.63
C THR A 183 -7.86 -11.47 -1.07
N LEU A 184 -8.10 -12.47 -0.22
CA LEU A 184 -7.04 -13.32 0.32
C LEU A 184 -6.39 -14.20 -0.75
N ALA A 185 -7.13 -14.63 -1.77
CA ALA A 185 -6.56 -15.32 -2.93
C ALA A 185 -5.57 -14.42 -3.71
N VAL A 186 -5.87 -13.12 -3.84
CA VAL A 186 -4.94 -12.14 -4.44
C VAL A 186 -3.66 -11.99 -3.59
N PHE A 187 -3.78 -11.95 -2.27
CA PHE A 187 -2.60 -11.93 -1.38
C PHE A 187 -1.73 -13.17 -1.58
N ARG A 188 -2.36 -14.36 -1.62
CA ARG A 188 -1.64 -15.63 -1.82
C ARG A 188 -0.95 -15.68 -3.17
N SER A 189 -1.57 -15.17 -4.25
CA SER A 189 -0.93 -15.10 -5.58
C SER A 189 0.28 -14.16 -5.62
N HIS A 190 0.34 -13.19 -4.70
CA HIS A 190 1.50 -12.33 -4.48
C HIS A 190 2.51 -12.90 -3.48
N GLY A 191 2.33 -14.16 -3.06
CA GLY A 191 3.23 -14.85 -2.16
C GLY A 191 3.11 -14.39 -0.71
N VAL A 192 1.97 -13.85 -0.30
CA VAL A 192 1.76 -13.33 1.06
C VAL A 192 0.51 -13.94 1.71
N ILE A 193 0.60 -14.23 3.00
CA ILE A 193 -0.55 -14.55 3.85
C ILE A 193 -0.62 -13.47 4.93
N HIS A 194 -1.79 -12.86 5.10
CA HIS A 194 -2.06 -11.97 6.23
C HIS A 194 -2.28 -12.82 7.49
N SER A 195 -1.53 -12.57 8.57
CA SER A 195 -1.60 -13.42 9.77
C SER A 195 -2.87 -13.21 10.61
N ASP A 196 -3.60 -12.11 10.37
CA ASP A 196 -4.84 -11.75 11.08
C ASP A 196 -5.94 -11.35 10.08
N ASP A 197 -6.66 -12.33 9.54
CA ASP A 197 -7.72 -12.16 8.52
C ASP A 197 -9.12 -11.89 9.12
N GLU A 198 -9.14 -11.34 10.34
CA GLU A 198 -10.35 -10.93 11.03
C GLU A 198 -11.00 -9.69 10.40
N TRP A 199 -12.33 -9.58 10.53
CA TRP A 199 -13.13 -8.47 9.97
C TRP A 199 -12.71 -7.06 10.43
N ARG A 200 -12.02 -6.98 11.57
CA ARG A 200 -11.47 -5.73 12.11
C ARG A 200 -10.34 -5.13 11.27
N ASN A 201 -9.66 -5.97 10.48
CA ASN A 201 -8.57 -5.58 9.58
C ASN A 201 -9.02 -5.47 8.12
N MET A 202 -10.34 -5.41 7.90
CA MET A 202 -10.93 -5.32 6.57
C MET A 202 -11.81 -4.07 6.48
N LEU A 203 -11.59 -3.29 5.42
CA LEU A 203 -12.35 -2.07 5.12
C LEU A 203 -13.15 -2.28 3.83
N TRP A 204 -14.38 -1.80 3.80
CA TRP A 204 -15.23 -1.79 2.62
C TRP A 204 -15.33 -0.38 2.05
N ASP A 205 -14.87 -0.22 0.80
CA ASP A 205 -15.05 1.00 0.02
C ASP A 205 -16.36 0.94 -0.76
N ASP A 206 -17.38 1.66 -0.28
CA ASP A 206 -18.70 1.73 -0.93
C ASP A 206 -18.64 2.35 -2.33
N LEU A 207 -17.70 3.29 -2.58
CA LEU A 207 -17.59 3.97 -3.87
C LEU A 207 -16.96 3.06 -4.92
N GLY A 208 -15.87 2.38 -4.55
CA GLY A 208 -15.16 1.44 -5.42
C GLY A 208 -15.74 0.02 -5.44
N GLY A 209 -16.66 -0.29 -4.53
CA GLY A 209 -17.26 -1.62 -4.38
C GLY A 209 -16.21 -2.69 -4.08
N ARG A 210 -15.27 -2.40 -3.19
CA ARG A 210 -14.10 -3.27 -2.99
C ARG A 210 -13.65 -3.37 -1.54
N LEU A 211 -13.12 -4.55 -1.21
CA LEU A 211 -12.51 -4.88 0.07
C LEU A 211 -11.02 -4.50 0.12
N PHE A 212 -10.62 -3.89 1.23
CA PHE A 212 -9.23 -3.53 1.54
C PHE A 212 -8.77 -4.19 2.83
N VAL A 213 -7.55 -4.72 2.83
CA VAL A 213 -6.87 -5.27 4.02
C VAL A 213 -5.91 -4.21 4.59
N ILE A 214 -5.93 -4.04 5.91
CA ILE A 214 -5.08 -3.12 6.66
C ILE A 214 -4.27 -3.86 7.73
N ASP A 215 -3.42 -3.14 8.48
CA ASP A 215 -2.59 -3.69 9.56
C ASP A 215 -1.60 -4.76 9.06
N LEU A 216 -0.84 -4.38 8.02
CA LEU A 216 0.15 -5.23 7.35
C LEU A 216 1.45 -5.43 8.15
N GLU A 217 1.47 -5.16 9.46
CA GLU A 217 2.66 -5.40 10.29
C GLU A 217 3.01 -6.87 10.45
N ASP A 218 2.03 -7.78 10.32
CA ASP A 218 2.19 -9.22 10.50
C ASP A 218 1.71 -9.97 9.24
N VAL A 219 2.65 -10.15 8.31
CA VAL A 219 2.44 -10.93 7.09
C VAL A 219 3.50 -12.02 6.97
N LYS A 220 3.08 -13.18 6.47
CA LYS A 220 3.95 -14.31 6.18
C LYS A 220 4.24 -14.37 4.70
N TRP A 221 5.52 -14.27 4.34
CA TRP A 221 5.98 -14.45 2.98
C TRP A 221 6.10 -15.94 2.66
N LEU A 222 5.35 -16.38 1.67
CA LEU A 222 5.46 -17.72 1.13
C LEU A 222 6.81 -17.86 0.44
N LYS A 223 7.55 -18.92 0.80
CA LYS A 223 8.80 -19.25 0.08
C LYS A 223 8.43 -19.41 -1.39
N ARG A 224 9.11 -18.67 -2.28
CA ARG A 224 9.02 -18.96 -3.72
C ARG A 224 9.33 -20.45 -3.89
N PRO A 225 8.54 -21.21 -4.69
CA PRO A 225 9.02 -22.48 -5.16
C PRO A 225 10.40 -22.22 -5.77
N ARG A 226 11.44 -22.91 -5.30
CA ARG A 226 12.72 -22.88 -6.02
C ARG A 226 12.37 -23.26 -7.45
N ALA A 227 12.77 -22.44 -8.41
CA ALA A 227 12.74 -22.89 -9.80
C ALA A 227 13.47 -24.23 -9.81
N LEU A 228 12.79 -25.29 -10.24
CA LEU A 228 13.43 -26.57 -10.46
C LEU A 228 14.56 -26.27 -11.45
N GLU A 229 15.80 -26.37 -10.97
CA GLU A 229 16.98 -26.32 -11.82
C GLU A 229 16.73 -27.28 -13.00
N PRO A 230 17.04 -26.88 -14.25
CA PRO A 230 16.88 -27.77 -15.39
C PRO A 230 17.68 -29.04 -15.10
N ILE A 231 16.99 -30.19 -15.04
CA ILE A 231 17.65 -31.49 -14.99
C ILE A 231 18.54 -31.55 -16.24
N VAL A 232 19.86 -31.49 -16.03
CA VAL A 232 20.84 -31.76 -17.08
C VAL A 232 20.57 -33.20 -17.53
N GLY A 233 19.92 -33.33 -18.68
CA GLY A 233 19.60 -34.61 -19.28
C GLY A 233 20.89 -35.37 -19.60
N ASN A 234 21.00 -36.58 -19.06
CA ASN A 234 22.07 -37.52 -19.39
C ASN A 234 22.12 -37.76 -20.90
N THR A 235 23.25 -37.45 -21.54
CA THR A 235 23.56 -37.87 -22.92
C THR A 235 23.72 -39.39 -22.98
N PRO A 236 23.03 -40.10 -23.90
CA PRO A 236 23.24 -41.53 -24.09
C PRO A 236 24.57 -41.80 -24.82
N HIS A 237 25.31 -42.77 -24.32
CA HIS A 237 26.48 -43.35 -24.97
C HIS A 237 26.13 -43.91 -26.35
N GLY A 238 26.70 -43.32 -27.40
CA GLY A 238 26.75 -43.88 -28.74
C GLY A 238 28.10 -44.54 -29.00
N HIS A 239 28.17 -45.87 -28.86
CA HIS A 239 29.25 -46.67 -29.44
C HIS A 239 29.19 -46.57 -30.98
N ARG A 240 30.29 -46.13 -31.62
CA ARG A 240 30.64 -46.57 -32.97
C ARG A 240 32.14 -46.84 -33.07
N VAL A 241 32.45 -48.11 -33.27
CA VAL A 241 33.73 -48.69 -33.66
C VAL A 241 33.95 -48.44 -35.16
N GLY A 242 35.19 -48.15 -35.60
CA GLY A 242 35.56 -48.35 -37.00
C GLY A 242 36.73 -47.54 -37.57
N ALA A 243 37.95 -48.03 -37.32
CA ALA A 243 39.09 -48.13 -38.27
C ALA A 243 39.77 -46.88 -38.91
N ARG A 244 40.93 -46.55 -38.33
CA ARG A 244 42.30 -46.46 -38.93
C ARG A 244 42.47 -46.23 -40.45
N LYS A 245 43.27 -45.20 -40.80
CA LYS A 245 44.47 -45.20 -41.69
C LYS A 245 45.12 -43.79 -41.64
N SER A 246 46.25 -43.59 -40.97
CA SER A 246 47.66 -43.72 -41.40
C SER A 246 48.28 -42.48 -42.08
N ARG A 247 49.34 -41.98 -41.42
CA ARG A 247 50.58 -41.35 -41.92
C ARG A 247 50.66 -39.86 -42.31
N GLN A 248 51.59 -39.21 -41.57
CA GLN A 248 52.72 -38.36 -41.99
C GLN A 248 52.56 -36.83 -42.14
N ARG A 249 53.27 -36.14 -41.23
CA ARG A 249 54.26 -35.04 -41.40
C ARG A 249 53.97 -34.00 -42.50
N LEU A 250 53.99 -32.71 -42.14
CA LEU A 250 55.20 -31.85 -42.21
C LEU A 250 54.94 -30.45 -41.65
N LEU A 251 56.01 -29.87 -41.12
CA LEU A 251 56.17 -28.48 -40.69
C LEU A 251 56.11 -27.52 -41.89
N SER A 252 55.62 -26.30 -41.69
CA SER A 252 56.39 -25.07 -42.00
C SER A 252 55.65 -23.79 -41.59
N SER A 253 56.38 -22.99 -40.83
CA SER A 253 56.35 -21.54 -40.65
C SER A 253 55.98 -20.68 -41.87
N SER A 254 55.37 -19.51 -41.60
CA SER A 254 55.83 -18.14 -42.00
C SER A 254 54.62 -17.18 -42.02
N THR A 255 54.53 -16.22 -41.09
CA THR A 255 54.86 -14.79 -41.25
C THR A 255 54.16 -14.04 -42.40
N THR A 256 53.25 -13.13 -42.01
CA THR A 256 53.31 -11.67 -42.27
C THR A 256 52.72 -11.09 -43.59
N VAL A 257 51.66 -10.28 -43.38
CA VAL A 257 51.33 -8.94 -43.96
C VAL A 257 50.83 -8.78 -45.40
N CYS A 258 49.74 -7.99 -45.48
CA CYS A 258 49.35 -6.93 -46.45
C CYS A 258 47.81 -6.94 -46.51
N THR A 259 47.03 -5.87 -46.35
CA THR A 259 47.20 -4.41 -46.38
C THR A 259 46.14 -3.77 -45.49
#